data_AF-A0A7H8NTM7-F1
#
_entry.id   AF-A0A7H8NTM7-F1
#
_cell.length_a   1.000
_cell.length_b   1.000
_cell.length_c   1.000
_cell.angle_alpha   90.00
_cell.angle_beta   90.00
_cell.angle_gamma   90.00
#
_symmetry.space_group_name_H-M   'P 1'
#
loop_
_entity.id
_entity.type
_entity.pdbx_description
1 polymer ?
#
loop_
_entity_poly.entity_id
_entity_poly.type
_entity_poly.pdbx_seq_one_letter_code
_entity_poly.pdbx_strand_id
1 'polypeptide(L)'
;MMSRSISKATGGLLLGLSVAATASAAPLFEPVTVLSRASATSEPALGRLLATPSTAAVQEVRVDAAATAQPQLEFELLGQKVQAVRSKVEALPDGGSVWYGQLRAPSDRLQAATSNGQDDPGNSVILVRSGNTLTGSIRKDGKLYRLRPLGNRHVLVEVDESRMPADHPADYNQLPKIAMPANDRLGAAQASSGSPATIRVLVVATNAAVAAYGGNMQSLVQLAVAESNQGYVNSNVGLTLQLAGYETTSYAESGNFTTDLSRFRGTSDGYMDSIHTSRNNTAADVGVLLINNTSYCGLASGIGSTASTAFAAVYWDCATGYYSFAHEIGHLQSARHDIASDPSTSPYAYGHGYRYEPASGSRWRTIMAYDCSAGCPRLNYWSNPNISYNGVPMGIASSADNQRVLVNTKATIAAFR
;
A
#
# COMPACT_ATOMS: atom_id res chain seq x y z
N MET A 1 41.69 70.49 22.76
CA MET A 1 41.86 69.17 23.39
C MET A 1 40.47 68.63 23.71
N MET A 2 40.06 67.55 23.04
CA MET A 2 38.72 66.96 23.10
C MET A 2 38.48 66.29 24.46
N SER A 3 37.40 66.67 25.14
CA SER A 3 36.84 65.94 26.28
C SER A 3 35.73 65.02 25.76
N ARG A 4 35.92 63.70 25.91
CA ARG A 4 34.91 62.67 25.56
C ARG A 4 34.06 62.36 26.78
N SER A 5 32.76 62.66 26.72
CA SER A 5 31.76 62.14 27.65
C SER A 5 31.31 60.75 27.22
N ILE A 6 31.32 59.81 28.17
CA ILE A 6 30.84 58.44 28.00
C ILE A 6 29.35 58.43 28.36
N SER A 7 28.50 58.23 27.35
CA SER A 7 27.06 57.99 27.56
C SER A 7 26.83 56.49 27.75
N LYS A 8 26.30 56.09 28.91
CA LYS A 8 25.88 54.72 29.19
C LYS A 8 24.50 54.49 28.58
N ALA A 9 24.42 53.69 27.52
CA ALA A 9 23.17 53.18 26.98
C ALA A 9 22.76 51.91 27.73
N THR A 10 21.66 51.99 28.48
CA THR A 10 21.04 50.85 29.15
C THR A 10 20.22 50.06 28.12
N GLY A 11 20.79 48.96 27.61
CA GLY A 11 20.07 48.02 26.73
C GLY A 11 19.12 47.15 27.54
N GLY A 12 17.81 47.41 27.45
CA GLY A 12 16.78 46.52 27.97
C GLY A 12 16.70 45.23 27.14
N LEU A 13 17.08 44.11 27.74
CA LEU A 13 16.92 42.79 27.15
C LEU A 13 15.44 42.40 27.23
N LEU A 14 14.69 42.60 26.14
CA LEU A 14 13.36 42.02 25.97
C LEU A 14 13.51 40.51 25.79
N LEU A 15 13.34 39.74 26.87
CA LEU A 15 13.07 38.30 26.77
C LEU A 15 11.70 38.12 26.11
N GLY A 16 11.69 37.95 24.79
CA GLY A 16 10.53 37.45 24.07
C GLY A 16 10.25 36.02 24.52
N LEU A 17 9.30 35.84 25.43
CA LEU A 17 8.64 34.57 25.65
C LEU A 17 7.89 34.20 24.37
N SER A 18 8.55 33.48 23.48
CA SER A 18 7.90 32.77 22.39
C SER A 18 7.04 31.67 23.00
N VAL A 19 5.76 31.99 23.25
CA VAL A 19 4.74 30.99 23.50
C VAL A 19 4.67 30.14 22.23
N ALA A 20 5.29 28.96 22.26
CA ALA A 20 5.06 27.96 21.24
C ALA A 20 3.59 27.59 21.33
N ALA A 21 2.76 28.15 20.45
CA ALA A 21 1.40 27.68 20.28
C ALA A 21 1.47 26.20 19.92
N THR A 22 1.09 25.33 20.84
CA THR A 22 0.89 23.91 20.56
C THR A 22 -0.24 23.87 19.53
N ALA A 23 0.10 23.67 18.26
CA ALA A 23 -0.90 23.51 17.21
C ALA A 23 -1.80 22.33 17.60
N SER A 24 -3.08 22.61 17.85
CA SER A 24 -4.08 21.58 18.10
C SER A 24 -4.16 20.65 16.90
N ALA A 25 -4.27 19.34 17.13
CA ALA A 25 -4.56 18.39 16.07
C ALA A 25 -5.87 18.79 15.36
N ALA A 26 -5.91 18.70 14.03
CA ALA A 26 -7.08 19.08 13.26
C ALA A 26 -8.03 17.89 13.08
N PRO A 27 -9.36 18.06 13.24
CA PRO A 27 -10.31 16.97 13.09
C PRO A 27 -10.32 16.50 11.63
N LEU A 28 -9.91 15.25 11.37
CA LEU A 28 -9.91 14.67 10.03
C LEU A 28 -11.33 14.30 9.59
N PHE A 29 -12.10 13.71 10.49
CA PHE A 29 -13.51 13.41 10.28
C PHE A 29 -14.25 13.24 11.61
N GLU A 30 -15.56 13.47 11.56
CA GLU A 30 -16.47 13.25 12.69
C GLU A 30 -17.39 12.04 12.41
N PRO A 31 -17.64 11.19 13.41
CA PRO A 31 -18.60 10.08 13.26
C PRO A 31 -20.03 10.60 13.11
N VAL A 32 -20.80 9.99 12.20
CA VAL A 32 -22.22 10.30 11.99
C VAL A 32 -23.09 9.19 12.55
N THR A 33 -22.99 7.97 11.98
CA THR A 33 -23.79 6.83 12.42
C THR A 33 -23.17 5.51 11.98
N VAL A 34 -23.38 4.44 12.75
CA VAL A 34 -23.02 3.08 12.32
C VAL A 34 -24.08 2.57 11.35
N LEU A 35 -23.65 2.11 10.19
CA LEU A 35 -24.52 1.63 9.12
C LEU A 35 -24.72 0.11 9.24
N SER A 36 -25.96 -0.32 9.06
CA SER A 36 -26.34 -1.74 9.10
C SER A 36 -27.04 -2.16 7.81
N ARG A 37 -27.22 -3.46 7.59
CA ARG A 37 -27.97 -3.97 6.42
C ARG A 37 -29.38 -3.42 6.33
N ALA A 38 -30.03 -3.12 7.47
CA ALA A 38 -31.35 -2.50 7.50
C ALA A 38 -31.34 -1.07 6.90
N SER A 39 -30.20 -0.39 6.95
CA SER A 39 -30.00 0.97 6.42
C SER A 39 -29.71 1.00 4.91
N ALA A 40 -29.57 -0.15 4.24
CA ALA A 40 -29.08 -0.26 2.87
C ALA A 40 -30.15 -0.52 1.80
N THR A 41 -31.44 -0.51 2.18
CA THR A 41 -32.55 -0.93 1.32
C THR A 41 -32.74 -0.09 0.06
N SER A 42 -32.22 1.14 0.01
CA SER A 42 -32.28 2.03 -1.15
C SER A 42 -30.91 2.37 -1.77
N GLU A 43 -29.82 1.80 -1.28
CA GLU A 43 -28.45 2.15 -1.71
C GLU A 43 -27.65 0.92 -2.13
N PRO A 44 -27.67 0.55 -3.42
CA PRO A 44 -27.00 -0.66 -3.91
C PRO A 44 -25.50 -0.71 -3.58
N ALA A 45 -24.81 0.42 -3.59
CA ALA A 45 -23.38 0.48 -3.25
C ALA A 45 -23.12 0.17 -1.76
N LEU A 46 -23.95 0.71 -0.86
CA LEU A 46 -23.89 0.40 0.57
C LEU A 46 -24.27 -1.06 0.84
N GLY A 47 -25.31 -1.56 0.16
CA GLY A 47 -25.71 -2.96 0.23
C GLY A 47 -24.56 -3.91 -0.16
N ARG A 48 -23.84 -3.62 -1.25
CA ARG A 48 -22.64 -4.38 -1.66
C ARG A 48 -21.53 -4.30 -0.62
N LEU A 49 -21.21 -3.11 -0.11
CA LEU A 49 -20.19 -2.94 0.92
C LEU A 49 -20.49 -3.78 2.17
N LEU A 50 -21.72 -3.74 2.67
CA LEU A 50 -22.17 -4.49 3.86
C LEU A 50 -22.32 -6.00 3.61
N ALA A 51 -22.41 -6.43 2.35
CA ALA A 51 -22.43 -7.83 1.96
C ALA A 51 -21.02 -8.41 1.73
N THR A 52 -20.00 -7.55 1.62
CA THR A 52 -18.62 -7.99 1.41
C THR A 52 -18.14 -8.76 2.64
N PRO A 53 -17.62 -9.99 2.50
CA PRO A 53 -17.29 -10.85 3.65
C PRO A 53 -16.29 -10.27 4.64
N SER A 54 -15.37 -9.42 4.16
CA SER A 54 -14.32 -8.72 4.91
C SER A 54 -14.82 -7.46 5.62
N THR A 55 -16.04 -6.99 5.37
CA THR A 55 -16.59 -5.82 6.07
C THR A 55 -17.04 -6.22 7.47
N ALA A 56 -16.30 -5.81 8.50
CA ALA A 56 -16.64 -6.06 9.89
C ALA A 56 -17.65 -5.03 10.43
N ALA A 57 -17.39 -3.75 10.19
CA ALA A 57 -18.25 -2.64 10.57
C ALA A 57 -18.14 -1.49 9.57
N VAL A 58 -19.21 -0.70 9.45
CA VAL A 58 -19.24 0.48 8.60
C VAL A 58 -19.82 1.64 9.40
N GLN A 59 -19.11 2.77 9.43
CA GLN A 59 -19.58 4.01 10.03
C GLN A 59 -19.58 5.11 8.97
N GLU A 60 -20.69 5.80 8.82
CA GLU A 60 -20.71 7.05 8.07
C GLU A 60 -19.94 8.12 8.84
N VAL A 61 -19.08 8.85 8.13
CA VAL A 61 -18.27 9.92 8.69
C VAL A 61 -18.38 11.18 7.84
N ARG A 62 -18.27 12.35 8.47
CA ARG A 62 -18.14 13.64 7.78
C ARG A 62 -16.68 14.03 7.76
N VAL A 63 -16.07 14.00 6.57
CA VAL A 63 -14.64 14.33 6.41
C VAL A 63 -14.40 15.83 6.27
N ASP A 64 -13.30 16.30 6.84
CA ASP A 64 -12.65 17.56 6.46
C ASP A 64 -11.37 17.23 5.67
N ALA A 65 -11.48 17.22 4.34
CA ALA A 65 -10.33 16.96 3.49
C ALA A 65 -9.23 18.03 3.62
N ALA A 66 -9.57 19.26 4.03
CA ALA A 66 -8.59 20.34 4.20
C ALA A 66 -7.71 20.12 5.43
N ALA A 67 -8.16 19.34 6.42
CA ALA A 67 -7.37 18.95 7.59
C ALA A 67 -6.03 18.31 7.22
N THR A 68 -5.93 17.63 6.06
CA THR A 68 -4.67 17.05 5.54
C THR A 68 -3.55 18.07 5.29
N ALA A 69 -3.85 19.38 5.26
CA ALA A 69 -2.82 20.42 5.25
C ALA A 69 -2.02 20.48 6.57
N GLN A 70 -2.62 20.01 7.66
CA GLN A 70 -2.09 20.10 9.02
C GLN A 70 -1.09 18.97 9.30
N PRO A 71 -0.12 19.20 10.21
CA PRO A 71 0.87 18.21 10.60
C PRO A 71 0.32 17.17 11.58
N GLN A 72 -0.82 17.43 12.22
CA GLN A 72 -1.46 16.54 13.18
C GLN A 72 -2.95 16.46 12.88
N LEU A 73 -3.47 15.24 12.91
CA LEU A 73 -4.87 14.92 12.68
C LEU A 73 -5.45 14.24 13.92
N GLU A 74 -6.69 14.52 14.25
CA GLU A 74 -7.46 13.79 15.25
C GLU A 74 -8.75 13.24 14.65
N PHE A 75 -9.15 12.05 15.06
CA PHE A 75 -10.37 11.39 14.59
C PHE A 75 -10.74 10.22 15.50
N GLU A 76 -11.87 9.59 15.21
CA GLU A 76 -12.37 8.44 15.97
C GLU A 76 -12.41 7.18 15.09
N LEU A 77 -11.91 6.06 15.61
CA LEU A 77 -12.06 4.73 15.01
C LEU A 77 -13.11 3.96 15.81
N LEU A 78 -14.38 4.08 15.42
CA LEU A 78 -15.52 3.37 16.04
C LEU A 78 -15.57 3.51 17.58
N GLY A 79 -15.62 4.73 18.07
CA GLY A 79 -15.61 5.07 19.51
C GLY A 79 -14.23 5.35 20.08
N GLN A 80 -13.15 5.00 19.39
CA GLN A 80 -11.78 5.20 19.90
C GLN A 80 -11.11 6.43 19.30
N LYS A 81 -10.92 7.47 20.12
CA LYS A 81 -10.16 8.67 19.70
C LYS A 81 -8.69 8.33 19.46
N VAL A 82 -8.17 8.81 18.34
CA VAL A 82 -6.77 8.66 17.95
C VAL A 82 -6.22 9.97 17.40
N GLN A 83 -4.91 10.13 17.46
CA GLN A 83 -4.19 11.21 16.80
C GLN A 83 -3.13 10.64 15.88
N ALA A 84 -3.02 11.22 14.69
CA ALA A 84 -2.00 10.88 13.71
C ALA A 84 -1.04 12.07 13.51
N VAL A 85 0.25 11.80 13.51
CA VAL A 85 1.29 12.79 13.20
C VAL A 85 1.83 12.52 11.80
N ARG A 86 1.90 13.56 10.98
CA ARG A 86 2.38 13.50 9.61
C ARG A 86 3.86 13.13 9.55
N SER A 87 4.18 12.10 8.78
CA SER A 87 5.54 11.74 8.39
C SER A 87 5.94 12.41 7.07
N LYS A 88 5.04 12.44 6.09
CA LYS A 88 5.31 12.99 4.75
C LYS A 88 4.04 13.45 4.04
N VAL A 89 4.18 14.39 3.10
CA VAL A 89 3.18 14.68 2.06
C VAL A 89 3.82 14.58 0.68
N GLU A 90 3.08 14.04 -0.27
CA GLU A 90 3.45 14.01 -1.69
C GLU A 90 2.36 14.69 -2.51
N ALA A 91 2.74 15.53 -3.47
CA ALA A 91 1.81 16.06 -4.45
C ALA A 91 1.60 15.03 -5.57
N LEU A 92 0.36 14.92 -6.05
CA LEU A 92 0.01 14.07 -7.18
C LEU A 92 -0.11 14.90 -8.46
N PRO A 93 0.21 14.34 -9.65
CA PRO A 93 0.15 15.07 -10.92
C PRO A 93 -1.25 15.63 -11.28
N ASP A 94 -2.31 15.06 -10.72
CA ASP A 94 -3.70 15.49 -10.93
C ASP A 94 -4.15 16.60 -9.96
N GLY A 95 -3.22 17.17 -9.19
CA GLY A 95 -3.50 18.21 -8.19
C GLY A 95 -3.96 17.66 -6.83
N GLY A 96 -4.08 16.33 -6.70
CA GLY A 96 -4.28 15.67 -5.42
C GLY A 96 -3.02 15.65 -4.55
N SER A 97 -3.11 14.99 -3.39
CA SER A 97 -1.95 14.72 -2.54
C SER A 97 -2.08 13.39 -1.81
N VAL A 98 -0.94 12.87 -1.37
CA VAL A 98 -0.86 11.74 -0.44
C VAL A 98 -0.30 12.23 0.88
N TRP A 99 -1.03 11.99 1.98
CA TRP A 99 -0.60 12.28 3.34
C TRP A 99 -0.23 10.95 4.01
N TYR A 100 1.00 10.87 4.53
CA TYR A 100 1.51 9.74 5.28
C TYR A 100 1.72 10.16 6.72
N GLY A 101 1.35 9.31 7.68
CA GLY A 101 1.60 9.56 9.08
C GLY A 101 1.39 8.36 9.97
N GLN A 102 1.57 8.58 11.27
CA GLN A 102 1.64 7.55 12.30
C GLN A 102 0.65 7.86 13.41
N LEU A 103 -0.11 6.85 13.83
CA LEU A 103 -0.89 6.92 15.06
C LEU A 103 0.08 6.93 16.24
N ARG A 104 -0.07 7.89 17.15
CA ARG A 104 0.73 7.96 18.38
C ARG A 104 -0.22 8.00 19.58
N ALA A 105 0.13 7.31 20.66
CA ALA A 105 -0.52 7.64 21.93
C ALA A 105 -0.01 9.02 22.40
N PRO A 106 -0.86 9.87 23.01
CA PRO A 106 -0.44 11.17 23.54
C PRO A 106 0.74 11.12 24.53
N SER A 107 1.02 9.95 25.12
CA SER A 107 2.13 9.71 26.06
C SER A 107 3.42 9.17 25.42
N ASP A 108 3.43 8.81 24.14
CA ASP A 108 4.57 8.15 23.50
C ASP A 108 5.68 9.18 23.18
N ARG A 109 6.50 9.49 24.18
CA ARG A 109 7.83 10.06 23.96
C ARG A 109 8.70 8.98 23.31
N LEU A 110 8.72 8.96 21.97
CA LEU A 110 9.72 8.31 21.11
C LEU A 110 10.32 7.02 21.70
N GLN A 111 9.51 5.97 21.83
CA GLN A 111 10.07 4.62 21.87
C GLN A 111 10.24 4.15 20.42
N ALA A 112 11.49 3.85 20.07
CA ALA A 112 12.01 3.55 18.74
C ALA A 112 11.02 2.84 17.80
N ALA A 113 10.42 3.61 16.89
CA ALA A 113 9.75 3.08 15.71
C ALA A 113 10.83 2.46 14.82
N THR A 114 10.97 1.12 14.86
CA THR A 114 12.08 0.33 14.31
C THR A 114 13.47 0.77 14.84
N SER A 115 14.48 -0.09 14.78
CA SER A 115 15.85 0.30 15.15
C SER A 115 16.44 1.42 14.27
N ASN A 116 15.74 1.82 13.20
CA ASN A 116 16.18 2.79 12.20
C ASN A 116 15.30 4.07 12.14
N GLY A 117 14.32 4.24 13.04
CA GLY A 117 13.44 5.43 13.05
C GLY A 117 12.36 5.45 11.95
N GLN A 118 12.05 4.30 11.34
CA GLN A 118 10.96 4.14 10.38
C GLN A 118 9.59 4.08 11.06
N ASP A 119 8.58 4.56 10.33
CA ASP A 119 7.15 4.45 10.61
C ASP A 119 6.72 3.02 11.05
N ASP A 120 5.86 2.93 12.08
CA ASP A 120 5.27 1.68 12.56
C ASP A 120 4.15 1.20 11.61
N PRO A 121 4.34 0.09 10.87
CA PRO A 121 3.33 -0.44 9.95
C PRO A 121 2.05 -0.90 10.65
N GLY A 122 2.09 -1.18 11.96
CA GLY A 122 0.92 -1.52 12.76
C GLY A 122 0.09 -0.30 13.16
N ASN A 123 0.66 0.91 13.09
CA ASN A 123 0.07 2.17 13.55
C ASN A 123 0.25 3.30 12.53
N SER A 124 -0.13 3.05 11.28
CA SER A 124 0.10 3.96 10.14
C SER A 124 -1.19 4.53 9.55
N VAL A 125 -1.09 5.67 8.87
CA VAL A 125 -2.17 6.31 8.12
C VAL A 125 -1.63 6.76 6.77
N ILE A 126 -2.27 6.34 5.67
CA ILE A 126 -1.98 6.81 4.31
C ILE A 126 -3.29 7.27 3.68
N LEU A 127 -3.37 8.56 3.32
CA LEU A 127 -4.58 9.19 2.79
C LEU A 127 -4.28 9.83 1.44
N VAL A 128 -5.04 9.47 0.42
CA VAL A 128 -5.13 10.19 -0.85
C VAL A 128 -6.23 11.22 -0.76
N ARG A 129 -5.88 12.48 -0.99
CA ARG A 129 -6.83 13.58 -1.16
C ARG A 129 -7.03 13.87 -2.65
N SER A 130 -8.29 13.86 -3.08
CA SER A 130 -8.74 14.32 -4.39
C SER A 130 -9.86 15.34 -4.20
N GLY A 131 -9.55 16.63 -4.35
CA GLY A 131 -10.47 17.73 -4.04
C GLY A 131 -10.93 17.70 -2.58
N ASN A 132 -12.24 17.47 -2.38
CA ASN A 132 -12.88 17.37 -1.07
C ASN A 132 -13.11 15.92 -0.60
N THR A 133 -12.53 14.95 -1.30
CA THR A 133 -12.69 13.53 -0.95
C THR A 133 -11.37 12.94 -0.45
N LEU A 134 -11.47 12.04 0.53
CA LEU A 134 -10.37 11.23 1.03
C LEU A 134 -10.61 9.76 0.73
N THR A 135 -9.55 9.07 0.29
CA THR A 135 -9.46 7.60 0.20
C THR A 135 -8.20 7.17 0.91
N GLY A 136 -8.26 6.23 1.86
CA GLY A 136 -7.09 5.91 2.67
C GLY A 136 -7.19 4.63 3.47
N SER A 137 -6.02 4.15 3.88
CA SER A 137 -5.84 3.02 4.80
C SER A 137 -5.30 3.53 6.13
N ILE A 138 -5.89 3.04 7.21
CA ILE A 138 -5.52 3.34 8.59
C ILE A 138 -5.26 2.00 9.29
N ARG A 139 -4.07 1.85 9.87
CA ARG A 139 -3.70 0.71 10.72
C ARG A 139 -3.64 1.19 12.16
N LYS A 140 -4.32 0.49 13.07
CA LYS A 140 -4.21 0.69 14.52
C LYS A 140 -3.96 -0.66 15.18
N ASP A 141 -2.83 -0.81 15.85
CA ASP A 141 -2.40 -2.06 16.47
C ASP A 141 -2.53 -3.26 15.51
N GLY A 142 -2.20 -3.03 14.23
CA GLY A 142 -2.32 -4.01 13.14
C GLY A 142 -3.72 -4.15 12.54
N LYS A 143 -4.78 -3.62 13.17
CA LYS A 143 -6.15 -3.68 12.64
C LYS A 143 -6.36 -2.68 11.50
N LEU A 144 -6.99 -3.12 10.41
CA LEU A 144 -7.20 -2.31 9.21
C LEU A 144 -8.56 -1.59 9.22
N TYR A 145 -8.50 -0.29 8.95
CA TYR A 145 -9.64 0.55 8.63
C TYR A 145 -9.44 1.22 7.27
N ARG A 146 -10.52 1.35 6.49
CA ARG A 146 -10.51 2.05 5.20
C ARG A 146 -11.44 3.25 5.26
N LEU A 147 -10.91 4.43 4.95
CA LEU A 147 -11.70 5.65 4.74
C LEU A 147 -11.94 5.81 3.25
N ARG A 148 -13.19 5.93 2.79
CA ARG A 148 -13.48 6.12 1.36
C ARG A 148 -14.81 6.82 1.08
N PRO A 149 -14.96 7.45 -0.09
CA PRO A 149 -16.26 7.90 -0.57
C PRO A 149 -17.17 6.70 -0.87
N LEU A 150 -18.47 6.89 -0.66
CA LEU A 150 -19.53 5.97 -1.08
C LEU A 150 -20.74 6.81 -1.51
N GLY A 151 -20.93 6.99 -2.81
CA GLY A 151 -21.93 7.94 -3.31
C GLY A 151 -21.63 9.38 -2.87
N ASN A 152 -22.54 10.00 -2.11
CA ASN A 152 -22.43 11.38 -1.64
C ASN A 152 -21.86 11.53 -0.22
N ARG A 153 -21.47 10.43 0.43
CA ARG A 153 -20.95 10.40 1.81
C ARG A 153 -19.56 9.78 1.87
N HIS A 154 -18.92 9.86 3.03
CA HIS A 154 -17.73 9.07 3.37
C HIS A 154 -18.08 8.00 4.38
N VAL A 155 -17.39 6.88 4.28
CA VAL A 155 -17.50 5.78 5.22
C VAL A 155 -16.12 5.38 5.74
N LEU A 156 -16.07 5.08 7.03
CA LEU A 156 -15.00 4.34 7.68
C LEU A 156 -15.42 2.88 7.75
N VAL A 157 -14.61 1.99 7.18
CA VAL A 157 -14.86 0.55 7.13
C VAL A 157 -13.82 -0.14 7.98
N GLU A 158 -14.25 -0.86 9.01
CA GLU A 158 -13.39 -1.82 9.69
C GLU A 158 -13.33 -3.11 8.87
N VAL A 159 -12.11 -3.60 8.62
CA VAL A 159 -11.86 -4.77 7.78
C VAL A 159 -11.50 -5.98 8.65
N ASP A 160 -12.23 -7.08 8.47
CA ASP A 160 -11.86 -8.41 8.95
C ASP A 160 -10.97 -9.09 7.90
N GLU A 161 -9.66 -9.02 8.12
CA GLU A 161 -8.67 -9.60 7.22
C GLU A 161 -8.73 -11.13 7.14
N SER A 162 -9.26 -11.81 8.17
CA SER A 162 -9.42 -13.27 8.16
C SER A 162 -10.49 -13.75 7.16
N ARG A 163 -11.31 -12.82 6.67
CA ARG A 163 -12.41 -13.03 5.74
C ARG A 163 -12.08 -12.52 4.33
N MET A 164 -10.85 -12.07 4.10
CA MET A 164 -10.36 -11.73 2.76
C MET A 164 -10.24 -12.99 1.90
N PRO A 165 -10.36 -12.88 0.56
CA PRO A 165 -10.07 -14.00 -0.34
C PRO A 165 -8.66 -14.57 -0.15
N ALA A 166 -8.47 -15.81 -0.58
CA ALA A 166 -7.12 -16.37 -0.68
C ALA A 166 -6.25 -15.50 -1.60
N ASP A 167 -4.95 -15.41 -1.32
CA ASP A 167 -4.07 -14.52 -2.10
C ASP A 167 -4.05 -14.91 -3.59
N HIS A 168 -4.01 -16.22 -3.92
CA HIS A 168 -4.00 -16.76 -5.29
C HIS A 168 -4.65 -18.16 -5.37
N PRO A 169 -4.87 -18.73 -6.58
CA PRO A 169 -5.33 -20.12 -6.75
C PRO A 169 -4.32 -21.17 -6.28
N ALA A 170 -4.79 -22.34 -5.85
CA ALA A 170 -3.94 -23.40 -5.30
C ALA A 170 -2.86 -23.95 -6.26
N ASP A 171 -3.06 -23.77 -7.57
CA ASP A 171 -2.12 -24.15 -8.63
C ASP A 171 -1.01 -23.12 -8.87
N TYR A 172 -0.85 -22.10 -8.04
CA TYR A 172 0.23 -21.10 -8.15
C TYR A 172 1.64 -21.68 -8.30
N ASN A 173 1.93 -22.84 -7.70
CA ASN A 173 3.21 -23.53 -7.89
C ASN A 173 3.48 -23.93 -9.35
N GLN A 174 2.45 -23.91 -10.20
CA GLN A 174 2.51 -24.16 -11.64
C GLN A 174 2.65 -22.87 -12.47
N LEU A 175 2.67 -21.68 -11.85
CA LEU A 175 2.92 -20.44 -12.57
C LEU A 175 4.24 -20.51 -13.34
N PRO A 176 4.30 -19.94 -14.57
CA PRO A 176 5.53 -19.89 -15.33
C PRO A 176 6.65 -19.22 -14.53
N LYS A 177 7.81 -19.87 -14.48
CA LYS A 177 9.05 -19.30 -13.94
C LYS A 177 9.79 -18.64 -15.09
N ILE A 178 9.85 -17.32 -15.08
CA ILE A 178 10.45 -16.54 -16.15
C ILE A 178 11.81 -16.06 -15.64
N ALA A 179 12.87 -16.49 -16.31
CA ALA A 179 14.22 -16.05 -15.96
C ALA A 179 14.33 -14.54 -16.22
N MET A 180 14.70 -13.81 -15.17
CA MET A 180 15.04 -12.39 -15.27
C MET A 180 16.57 -12.26 -15.23
N PRO A 181 17.18 -11.43 -16.08
CA PRO A 181 18.59 -11.10 -15.96
C PRO A 181 18.87 -10.58 -14.55
N ALA A 182 19.62 -11.34 -13.76
CA ALA A 182 20.08 -10.89 -12.45
C ALA A 182 21.22 -9.88 -12.66
N ASN A 183 21.18 -8.78 -11.90
CA ASN A 183 22.37 -7.95 -11.78
C ASN A 183 23.27 -8.59 -10.72
N ASP A 184 24.28 -9.37 -11.14
CA ASP A 184 25.22 -10.10 -10.27
C ASP A 184 26.05 -9.18 -9.32
N ARG A 185 25.83 -7.87 -9.38
CA ARG A 185 26.50 -6.88 -8.54
C ARG A 185 26.17 -6.98 -7.05
N LEU A 186 25.08 -7.67 -6.66
CA LEU A 186 24.69 -7.85 -5.27
C LEU A 186 24.76 -9.31 -4.82
N GLY A 187 25.99 -9.75 -4.55
CA GLY A 187 26.28 -10.98 -3.80
C GLY A 187 26.05 -10.80 -2.30
N ALA A 188 25.45 -11.81 -1.68
CA ALA A 188 25.03 -11.88 -0.26
C ALA A 188 24.04 -10.80 0.19
N ALA A 189 23.40 -11.01 1.35
CA ALA A 189 22.43 -10.10 1.99
C ALA A 189 23.09 -8.80 2.46
N GLN A 190 23.63 -8.00 1.55
CA GLN A 190 24.11 -6.66 1.85
C GLN A 190 22.89 -5.75 2.06
N ALA A 191 22.95 -4.86 3.04
CA ALA A 191 21.91 -3.85 3.31
C ALA A 191 21.79 -2.76 2.22
N SER A 192 22.26 -3.03 1.00
CA SER A 192 22.28 -2.07 -0.10
C SER A 192 20.96 -2.11 -0.87
N SER A 193 20.42 -0.93 -1.15
CA SER A 193 19.31 -0.77 -2.10
C SER A 193 19.78 -0.79 -3.56
N GLY A 194 21.09 -0.83 -3.84
CA GLY A 194 21.63 -0.58 -5.18
C GLY A 194 21.23 0.80 -5.72
N SER A 195 21.37 1.00 -7.04
CA SER A 195 20.92 2.22 -7.71
C SER A 195 19.38 2.31 -7.69
N PRO A 196 18.79 3.49 -7.43
CA PRO A 196 17.35 3.69 -7.53
C PRO A 196 16.82 3.37 -8.93
N ALA A 197 15.58 2.87 -9.01
CA ALA A 197 14.87 2.65 -10.26
C ALA A 197 13.40 3.06 -10.12
N THR A 198 12.79 3.46 -11.24
CA THR A 198 11.36 3.78 -11.32
C THR A 198 10.68 2.79 -12.23
N ILE A 199 9.71 2.03 -11.72
CA ILE A 199 8.83 1.20 -12.53
C ILE A 199 7.57 2.00 -12.82
N ARG A 200 7.23 2.15 -14.10
CA ARG A 200 6.03 2.86 -14.56
C ARG A 200 4.87 1.86 -14.69
N VAL A 201 3.75 2.13 -14.04
CA VAL A 201 2.59 1.23 -14.05
C VAL A 201 1.39 1.86 -14.76
N LEU A 202 0.82 1.12 -15.72
CA LEU A 202 -0.51 1.40 -16.26
C LEU A 202 -1.52 0.58 -15.46
N VAL A 203 -2.49 1.25 -14.87
CA VAL A 203 -3.57 0.58 -14.14
C VAL A 203 -4.87 0.72 -14.91
N VAL A 204 -5.50 -0.40 -15.21
CA VAL A 204 -6.77 -0.47 -15.92
C VAL A 204 -7.81 -1.02 -14.95
N ALA A 205 -8.95 -0.33 -14.80
CA ALA A 205 -10.06 -0.86 -14.00
C ALA A 205 -11.22 -1.26 -14.91
N THR A 206 -11.81 -2.43 -14.68
CA THR A 206 -13.07 -2.79 -15.34
C THR A 206 -14.21 -1.91 -14.82
N ASN A 207 -15.21 -1.65 -15.66
CA ASN A 207 -16.41 -0.94 -15.21
C ASN A 207 -17.12 -1.67 -14.04
N ALA A 208 -17.02 -3.00 -13.97
CA ALA A 208 -17.53 -3.78 -12.85
C ALA A 208 -16.78 -3.48 -11.54
N ALA A 209 -15.45 -3.38 -11.56
CA ALA A 209 -14.65 -2.95 -10.41
C ALA A 209 -14.99 -1.53 -9.97
N VAL A 210 -15.12 -0.59 -10.92
CA VAL A 210 -15.50 0.81 -10.62
C VAL A 210 -16.88 0.87 -9.96
N ALA A 211 -17.87 0.17 -10.52
CA ALA A 211 -19.23 0.14 -9.97
C ALA A 211 -19.31 -0.57 -8.61
N ALA A 212 -18.51 -1.61 -8.39
CA ALA A 212 -18.42 -2.32 -7.12
C ALA A 212 -17.75 -1.46 -6.04
N TYR A 213 -16.70 -0.72 -6.39
CA TYR A 213 -16.05 0.23 -5.48
C TYR A 213 -16.96 1.43 -5.15
N GLY A 214 -17.75 1.96 -6.10
CA GLY A 214 -18.76 2.99 -5.79
C GLY A 214 -18.20 4.32 -5.26
N GLY A 215 -16.89 4.55 -5.44
CA GLY A 215 -16.18 5.78 -5.10
C GLY A 215 -15.17 6.15 -6.19
N ASN A 216 -14.25 7.08 -5.90
CA ASN A 216 -13.21 7.47 -6.85
C ASN A 216 -12.14 6.36 -7.00
N MET A 217 -12.30 5.50 -8.02
CA MET A 217 -11.38 4.39 -8.30
C MET A 217 -9.94 4.88 -8.55
N GLN A 218 -9.75 6.05 -9.16
CA GLN A 218 -8.40 6.59 -9.36
C GLN A 218 -7.71 6.88 -8.02
N SER A 219 -8.43 7.36 -7.00
CA SER A 219 -7.87 7.54 -5.66
C SER A 219 -7.51 6.22 -4.97
N LEU A 220 -8.25 5.13 -5.24
CA LEU A 220 -7.87 3.79 -4.79
C LEU A 220 -6.56 3.32 -5.46
N VAL A 221 -6.42 3.56 -6.76
CA VAL A 221 -5.21 3.25 -7.52
C VAL A 221 -4.01 4.05 -7.01
N GLN A 222 -4.19 5.35 -6.76
CA GLN A 222 -3.15 6.20 -6.18
C GLN A 222 -2.75 5.72 -4.78
N LEU A 223 -3.71 5.27 -3.97
CA LEU A 223 -3.44 4.70 -2.66
C LEU A 223 -2.65 3.39 -2.78
N ALA A 224 -2.98 2.52 -3.73
CA ALA A 224 -2.24 1.28 -3.97
C ALA A 224 -0.78 1.56 -4.38
N VAL A 225 -0.55 2.57 -5.22
CA VAL A 225 0.80 3.02 -5.59
C VAL A 225 1.55 3.62 -4.40
N ALA A 226 0.89 4.47 -3.60
CA ALA A 226 1.46 5.05 -2.38
C ALA A 226 1.87 3.98 -1.36
N GLU A 227 0.99 3.01 -1.09
CA GLU A 227 1.29 1.89 -0.20
C GLU A 227 2.43 1.02 -0.71
N SER A 228 2.47 0.73 -2.02
CA SER A 228 3.58 0.00 -2.65
C SER A 228 4.91 0.72 -2.43
N ASN A 229 4.93 2.04 -2.67
CA ASN A 229 6.11 2.88 -2.45
C ASN A 229 6.53 2.91 -0.98
N GLN A 230 5.58 3.00 -0.06
CA GLN A 230 5.88 2.92 1.37
C GLN A 230 6.49 1.57 1.73
N GLY A 231 6.01 0.46 1.16
CA GLY A 231 6.60 -0.87 1.35
C GLY A 231 8.05 -0.96 0.84
N TYR A 232 8.36 -0.36 -0.31
CA TYR A 232 9.72 -0.29 -0.84
C TYR A 232 10.65 0.57 0.02
N VAL A 233 10.16 1.68 0.56
CA VAL A 233 10.91 2.54 1.50
C VAL A 233 11.17 1.81 2.81
N ASN A 234 10.12 1.24 3.41
CA ASN A 234 10.17 0.45 4.63
C ASN A 234 11.23 -0.65 4.55
N SER A 235 11.36 -1.26 3.37
CA SER A 235 12.21 -2.45 3.18
C SER A 235 13.56 -2.14 2.55
N ASN A 236 13.91 -0.87 2.33
CA ASN A 236 15.16 -0.45 1.68
C ASN A 236 15.39 -1.07 0.29
N VAL A 237 14.36 -1.08 -0.56
CA VAL A 237 14.45 -1.62 -1.94
C VAL A 237 15.01 -0.57 -2.91
N GLY A 238 14.84 0.72 -2.63
CA GLY A 238 15.23 1.80 -3.56
C GLY A 238 14.50 1.70 -4.91
N LEU A 239 13.21 1.33 -4.87
CA LEU A 239 12.32 1.26 -6.03
C LEU A 239 11.19 2.29 -5.82
N THR A 240 10.83 3.00 -6.88
CA THR A 240 9.63 3.84 -6.94
C THR A 240 8.70 3.31 -8.01
N LEU A 241 7.45 3.07 -7.63
CA LEU A 241 6.36 2.83 -8.56
C LEU A 241 5.73 4.18 -8.92
N GLN A 242 5.63 4.46 -10.22
CA GLN A 242 5.02 5.66 -10.76
C GLN A 242 3.78 5.29 -11.56
N LEU A 243 2.62 5.87 -11.22
CA LEU A 243 1.41 5.73 -12.03
C LEU A 243 1.62 6.44 -13.37
N ALA A 244 1.83 5.66 -14.42
CA ALA A 244 2.04 6.15 -15.79
C ALA A 244 0.72 6.52 -16.46
N GLY A 245 -0.35 5.79 -16.10
CA GLY A 245 -1.71 6.05 -16.55
C GLY A 245 -2.72 5.28 -15.72
N TYR A 246 -3.93 5.81 -15.69
CA TYR A 246 -5.13 5.14 -15.20
C TYR A 246 -6.20 5.25 -16.27
N GLU A 247 -6.82 4.13 -16.62
CA GLU A 247 -7.96 4.12 -17.54
C GLU A 247 -9.00 3.06 -17.14
N THR A 248 -10.21 3.19 -17.66
CA THR A 248 -11.29 2.22 -17.47
C THR A 248 -11.57 1.46 -18.74
N THR A 249 -11.95 0.20 -18.62
CA THR A 249 -12.33 -0.65 -19.76
C THR A 249 -13.77 -1.14 -19.64
N SER A 250 -14.44 -1.24 -20.79
CA SER A 250 -15.75 -1.88 -20.94
C SER A 250 -15.68 -3.40 -21.00
N TYR A 251 -14.47 -3.99 -20.89
CA TYR A 251 -14.27 -5.43 -20.80
C TYR A 251 -15.20 -6.06 -19.75
N ALA A 252 -15.99 -7.04 -20.19
CA ALA A 252 -16.83 -7.85 -19.31
C ALA A 252 -15.98 -8.97 -18.71
N GLU A 253 -15.79 -8.93 -17.39
CA GLU A 253 -15.08 -9.97 -16.63
C GLU A 253 -15.69 -11.35 -16.90
N SER A 254 -14.83 -12.35 -17.13
CA SER A 254 -15.25 -13.72 -17.40
C SER A 254 -15.69 -14.48 -16.14
N GLY A 255 -15.40 -13.93 -14.96
CA GLY A 255 -15.52 -14.62 -13.69
C GLY A 255 -14.34 -15.53 -13.36
N ASN A 256 -13.29 -15.55 -14.19
CA ASN A 256 -12.09 -16.38 -13.98
C ASN A 256 -10.81 -15.54 -14.12
N PHE A 257 -10.01 -15.48 -13.06
CA PHE A 257 -8.75 -14.72 -13.02
C PHE A 257 -7.78 -15.07 -14.14
N THR A 258 -7.58 -16.37 -14.42
CA THR A 258 -6.65 -16.84 -15.46
C THR A 258 -7.09 -16.35 -16.84
N THR A 259 -8.37 -16.47 -17.16
CA THR A 259 -8.94 -15.98 -18.42
C THR A 259 -8.85 -14.47 -18.53
N ASP A 260 -9.22 -13.73 -17.48
CA ASP A 260 -9.19 -12.26 -17.48
C ASP A 260 -7.76 -11.72 -17.62
N LEU A 261 -6.79 -12.32 -16.92
CA LEU A 261 -5.38 -11.97 -17.06
C LEU A 261 -4.83 -12.33 -18.44
N SER A 262 -5.20 -13.50 -18.98
CA SER A 262 -4.76 -13.91 -20.32
C SER A 262 -5.25 -12.92 -21.37
N ARG A 263 -6.50 -12.46 -21.28
CA ARG A 263 -7.08 -11.47 -22.18
C ARG A 263 -6.47 -10.07 -22.01
N PHE A 264 -6.10 -9.72 -20.78
CA PHE A 264 -5.41 -8.46 -20.51
C PHE A 264 -4.00 -8.42 -21.12
N ARG A 265 -3.30 -9.56 -21.07
CA ARG A 265 -1.97 -9.72 -21.67
C ARG A 265 -2.01 -9.92 -23.19
N GLY A 266 -3.10 -10.48 -23.73
CA GLY A 266 -3.30 -10.68 -25.16
C GLY A 266 -3.29 -9.37 -25.93
N THR A 267 -2.59 -9.33 -27.07
CA THR A 267 -2.39 -8.10 -27.88
C THR A 267 -3.30 -8.01 -29.09
N SER A 268 -4.01 -9.09 -29.43
CA SER A 268 -4.77 -9.22 -30.67
C SER A 268 -5.89 -10.26 -30.54
N ASP A 269 -6.47 -10.40 -29.34
CA ASP A 269 -7.52 -11.39 -29.07
C ASP A 269 -8.93 -10.80 -29.09
N GLY A 270 -9.04 -9.49 -29.37
CA GLY A 270 -10.30 -8.78 -29.52
C GLY A 270 -10.94 -8.32 -28.21
N TYR A 271 -10.29 -8.51 -27.06
CA TYR A 271 -10.86 -8.09 -25.76
C TYR A 271 -10.32 -6.75 -25.28
N MET A 272 -9.00 -6.63 -25.14
CA MET A 272 -8.35 -5.51 -24.45
C MET A 272 -7.15 -4.96 -25.24
N ASP A 273 -7.12 -5.23 -26.55
CA ASP A 273 -5.98 -4.91 -27.44
C ASP A 273 -5.55 -3.43 -27.38
N SER A 274 -6.50 -2.50 -27.21
CA SER A 274 -6.22 -1.06 -27.14
C SER A 274 -5.34 -0.67 -25.95
N ILE A 275 -5.35 -1.44 -24.86
CA ILE A 275 -4.55 -1.17 -23.66
C ILE A 275 -3.05 -1.27 -23.96
N HIS A 276 -2.64 -2.06 -24.95
CA HIS A 276 -1.22 -2.13 -25.34
C HIS A 276 -0.75 -0.85 -26.02
N THR A 277 -1.63 -0.16 -26.74
CA THR A 277 -1.37 1.19 -27.25
C THR A 277 -1.24 2.18 -26.11
N SER A 278 -2.17 2.16 -25.13
CA SER A 278 -2.07 2.99 -23.91
C SER A 278 -0.77 2.73 -23.14
N ARG A 279 -0.38 1.47 -22.99
CA ARG A 279 0.86 1.06 -22.30
C ARG A 279 2.10 1.60 -23.01
N ASN A 280 2.13 1.58 -24.34
CA ASN A 280 3.23 2.14 -25.12
C ASN A 280 3.24 3.68 -25.05
N ASN A 281 2.09 4.34 -25.21
CA ASN A 281 1.98 5.80 -25.18
C ASN A 281 2.37 6.41 -23.82
N THR A 282 2.11 5.67 -22.75
CA THR A 282 2.48 6.07 -21.38
C THR A 282 3.84 5.54 -20.95
N ALA A 283 4.55 4.79 -21.81
CA ALA A 283 5.79 4.09 -21.47
C ALA A 283 5.69 3.32 -20.14
N ALA A 284 4.64 2.52 -19.99
CA ALA A 284 4.38 1.75 -18.79
C ALA A 284 5.06 0.36 -18.85
N ASP A 285 5.96 0.13 -17.90
CA ASP A 285 6.69 -1.13 -17.72
C ASP A 285 5.80 -2.29 -17.28
N VAL A 286 4.77 -2.00 -16.47
CA VAL A 286 3.86 -3.02 -15.90
C VAL A 286 2.41 -2.63 -16.15
N GLY A 287 1.58 -3.59 -16.54
CA GLY A 287 0.13 -3.45 -16.57
C GLY A 287 -0.54 -4.13 -15.38
N VAL A 288 -1.48 -3.46 -14.70
CA VAL A 288 -2.31 -4.07 -13.67
C VAL A 288 -3.79 -3.88 -13.98
N LEU A 289 -4.55 -4.97 -14.02
CA LEU A 289 -6.00 -4.95 -14.17
C LEU A 289 -6.68 -5.05 -12.80
N LEU A 290 -7.50 -4.06 -12.44
CA LEU A 290 -8.40 -4.14 -11.29
C LEU A 290 -9.74 -4.74 -11.74
N ILE A 291 -10.12 -5.85 -11.13
CA ILE A 291 -11.36 -6.60 -11.41
C ILE A 291 -12.23 -6.74 -10.16
N ASN A 292 -13.50 -7.11 -10.34
CA ASN A 292 -14.46 -7.43 -9.30
C ASN A 292 -14.70 -8.94 -9.18
N ASN A 293 -13.63 -9.69 -8.95
CA ASN A 293 -13.67 -11.13 -8.78
C ASN A 293 -13.17 -11.51 -7.38
N THR A 294 -14.02 -12.12 -6.56
CA THR A 294 -13.73 -12.46 -5.15
C THR A 294 -13.05 -13.82 -4.99
N SER A 295 -12.72 -14.52 -6.08
CA SER A 295 -12.13 -15.86 -6.00
C SER A 295 -10.76 -15.82 -5.31
N TYR A 296 -9.96 -14.80 -5.62
CA TYR A 296 -8.61 -14.58 -5.10
C TYR A 296 -8.35 -13.08 -4.96
N CYS A 297 -7.27 -12.71 -4.27
CA CYS A 297 -6.84 -11.32 -4.21
C CYS A 297 -6.04 -10.88 -5.43
N GLY A 298 -5.34 -11.79 -6.08
CA GLY A 298 -4.57 -11.45 -7.28
C GLY A 298 -4.06 -12.65 -8.07
N LEU A 299 -3.56 -12.34 -9.26
CA LEU A 299 -2.82 -13.27 -10.10
C LEU A 299 -1.83 -12.50 -10.98
N ALA A 300 -0.54 -12.75 -10.79
CA ALA A 300 0.51 -12.34 -11.71
C ALA A 300 0.69 -13.33 -12.86
N SER A 301 1.21 -12.84 -13.99
CA SER A 301 1.49 -13.67 -15.18
C SER A 301 2.53 -14.78 -14.96
N GLY A 302 3.33 -14.69 -13.89
CA GLY A 302 4.39 -15.62 -13.58
C GLY A 302 5.26 -15.15 -12.41
N ILE A 303 6.25 -15.99 -12.08
CA ILE A 303 7.34 -15.66 -11.15
C ILE A 303 8.53 -15.20 -11.99
N GLY A 304 8.72 -13.88 -11.98
CA GLY A 304 9.50 -13.16 -12.97
C GLY A 304 8.65 -12.76 -14.17
N SER A 305 9.17 -11.87 -15.00
CA SER A 305 8.47 -11.38 -16.19
C SER A 305 9.42 -10.90 -17.28
N THR A 306 8.87 -10.78 -18.48
CA THR A 306 9.44 -10.08 -19.63
C THR A 306 8.58 -8.86 -19.96
N ALA A 307 9.04 -7.99 -20.85
CA ALA A 307 8.26 -6.86 -21.34
C ALA A 307 6.88 -7.26 -21.90
N SER A 308 6.75 -8.45 -22.51
CA SER A 308 5.48 -8.99 -23.03
C SER A 308 4.60 -9.65 -21.98
N THR A 309 5.12 -10.00 -20.80
CA THR A 309 4.42 -10.76 -19.76
C THR A 309 4.27 -10.02 -18.44
N ALA A 310 4.74 -8.78 -18.32
CA ALA A 310 4.64 -7.94 -17.12
C ALA A 310 3.21 -7.41 -16.88
N PHE A 311 2.29 -8.33 -16.61
CA PHE A 311 0.88 -8.09 -16.36
C PHE A 311 0.38 -8.86 -15.14
N ALA A 312 -0.48 -8.23 -14.34
CA ALA A 312 -1.19 -8.86 -13.23
C ALA A 312 -2.67 -8.43 -13.18
N ALA A 313 -3.50 -9.25 -12.54
CA ALA A 313 -4.88 -8.93 -12.21
C ALA A 313 -5.05 -8.91 -10.69
N VAL A 314 -5.81 -7.97 -10.15
CA VAL A 314 -5.99 -7.76 -8.71
C VAL A 314 -7.47 -7.53 -8.41
N TYR A 315 -8.00 -8.20 -7.41
CA TYR A 315 -9.32 -7.87 -6.88
C TYR A 315 -9.26 -6.52 -6.18
N TRP A 316 -10.10 -5.56 -6.60
CA TRP A 316 -10.00 -4.17 -6.14
C TRP A 316 -10.04 -4.04 -4.60
N ASP A 317 -10.79 -4.90 -3.89
CA ASP A 317 -10.90 -4.81 -2.42
C ASP A 317 -9.65 -5.37 -1.70
N CYS A 318 -8.78 -6.10 -2.39
CA CYS A 318 -7.47 -6.51 -1.87
C CYS A 318 -6.33 -5.55 -2.24
N ALA A 319 -6.57 -4.58 -3.15
CA ALA A 319 -5.51 -3.74 -3.71
C ALA A 319 -4.78 -2.89 -2.66
N THR A 320 -5.52 -2.38 -1.66
CA THR A 320 -5.00 -1.48 -0.60
C THR A 320 -5.26 -2.01 0.79
N GLY A 321 -4.38 -1.67 1.72
CA GLY A 321 -4.36 -2.16 3.10
C GLY A 321 -3.92 -3.62 3.21
N TYR A 322 -4.40 -4.50 2.33
CA TYR A 322 -3.99 -5.91 2.23
C TYR A 322 -2.79 -6.14 1.30
N TYR A 323 -2.39 -5.07 0.59
CA TYR A 323 -1.18 -4.95 -0.24
C TYR A 323 -1.09 -5.90 -1.45
N SER A 324 -2.20 -6.45 -1.94
CA SER A 324 -2.16 -7.38 -3.08
C SER A 324 -1.68 -6.71 -4.36
N PHE A 325 -1.88 -5.40 -4.53
CA PHE A 325 -1.34 -4.68 -5.67
C PHE A 325 0.20 -4.74 -5.72
N ALA A 326 0.86 -4.50 -4.58
CA ALA A 326 2.31 -4.64 -4.45
C ALA A 326 2.75 -6.10 -4.58
N HIS A 327 2.00 -7.03 -3.96
CA HIS A 327 2.27 -8.47 -3.97
C HIS A 327 2.37 -9.03 -5.39
N GLU A 328 1.38 -8.74 -6.25
CA GLU A 328 1.40 -9.25 -7.63
C GLU A 328 2.54 -8.64 -8.46
N ILE A 329 2.87 -7.37 -8.26
CA ILE A 329 4.05 -6.74 -8.89
C ILE A 329 5.34 -7.38 -8.35
N GLY A 330 5.35 -7.83 -7.10
CA GLY A 330 6.43 -8.63 -6.51
C GLY A 330 6.65 -9.95 -7.24
N HIS A 331 5.58 -10.68 -7.57
CA HIS A 331 5.67 -11.90 -8.39
C HIS A 331 6.29 -11.64 -9.75
N LEU A 332 5.91 -10.54 -10.44
CA LEU A 332 6.52 -10.14 -11.71
C LEU A 332 8.03 -9.84 -11.59
N GLN A 333 8.49 -9.51 -10.38
CA GLN A 333 9.90 -9.33 -9.99
C GLN A 333 10.55 -10.60 -9.45
N SER A 334 9.91 -11.77 -9.57
CA SER A 334 10.38 -13.07 -9.08
C SER A 334 10.29 -13.28 -7.56
N ALA A 335 9.61 -12.41 -6.82
CA ALA A 335 9.33 -12.66 -5.42
C ALA A 335 8.35 -13.85 -5.28
N ARG A 336 8.58 -14.68 -4.28
CA ARG A 336 7.77 -15.86 -3.93
C ARG A 336 7.14 -15.71 -2.57
N HIS A 337 6.14 -16.56 -2.30
CA HIS A 337 5.54 -16.63 -0.97
C HIS A 337 6.53 -17.15 0.06
N ASP A 338 6.14 -17.13 1.33
CA ASP A 338 6.93 -17.75 2.37
C ASP A 338 7.18 -19.24 2.13
N ILE A 339 8.28 -19.73 2.69
CA ILE A 339 8.80 -21.08 2.43
C ILE A 339 7.85 -22.21 2.87
N ALA A 340 6.96 -21.95 3.84
CA ALA A 340 6.02 -22.95 4.34
C ALA A 340 4.89 -23.20 3.34
N SER A 341 4.47 -22.17 2.61
CA SER A 341 3.47 -22.27 1.53
C SER A 341 4.08 -22.58 0.17
N ASP A 342 5.31 -22.14 -0.06
CA ASP A 342 6.01 -22.25 -1.33
C ASP A 342 7.48 -22.66 -1.12
N PRO A 343 7.79 -23.97 -1.14
CA PRO A 343 9.15 -24.45 -0.89
C PRO A 343 10.07 -24.37 -2.13
N SER A 344 9.60 -23.82 -3.26
CA SER A 344 10.38 -23.79 -4.50
C SER A 344 11.53 -22.79 -4.40
N THR A 345 12.77 -23.28 -4.51
CA THR A 345 14.00 -22.46 -4.46
C THR A 345 14.34 -21.75 -5.77
N SER A 346 13.45 -21.77 -6.76
CA SER A 346 13.65 -21.19 -8.09
C SER A 346 12.69 -20.02 -8.33
N PRO A 347 13.13 -18.89 -8.91
CA PRO A 347 14.48 -18.65 -9.44
C PRO A 347 15.52 -18.26 -8.38
N TYR A 348 15.11 -17.84 -7.19
CA TYR A 348 16.00 -17.46 -6.10
C TYR A 348 15.65 -18.25 -4.83
N ALA A 349 16.60 -19.01 -4.28
CA ALA A 349 16.37 -19.83 -3.08
C ALA A 349 16.03 -19.02 -1.83
N TYR A 350 16.45 -17.76 -1.80
CA TYR A 350 16.15 -16.81 -0.73
C TYR A 350 14.89 -15.98 -1.00
N GLY A 351 14.26 -16.11 -2.18
CA GLY A 351 13.30 -15.16 -2.70
C GLY A 351 11.89 -15.24 -2.10
N HIS A 352 11.75 -15.58 -0.83
CA HIS A 352 10.46 -15.83 -0.18
C HIS A 352 10.04 -14.73 0.80
N GLY A 353 8.73 -14.64 1.03
CA GLY A 353 8.18 -13.90 2.16
C GLY A 353 8.61 -14.50 3.51
N TYR A 354 8.37 -13.75 4.59
CA TYR A 354 8.67 -14.16 5.95
C TYR A 354 7.44 -14.10 6.84
N ARG A 355 7.25 -15.15 7.66
CA ARG A 355 6.30 -15.20 8.77
C ARG A 355 7.08 -15.23 10.07
N TYR A 356 6.71 -14.38 11.01
CA TYR A 356 7.14 -14.48 12.39
C TYR A 356 6.01 -15.04 13.24
N GLU A 357 6.16 -16.30 13.64
CA GLU A 357 5.17 -17.05 14.40
C GLU A 357 5.83 -17.70 15.63
N PRO A 358 6.17 -16.93 16.67
CA PRO A 358 6.67 -17.50 17.91
C PRO A 358 5.58 -18.30 18.63
N ALA A 359 5.99 -19.20 19.52
CA ALA A 359 5.06 -20.00 20.34
C ALA A 359 4.15 -19.11 21.23
N SER A 360 4.64 -17.93 21.64
CA SER A 360 3.91 -16.94 22.42
C SER A 360 4.26 -15.52 21.96
N GLY A 361 3.30 -14.60 22.05
CA GLY A 361 3.48 -13.18 21.69
C GLY A 361 2.89 -12.82 20.32
N SER A 362 3.16 -11.60 19.88
CA SER A 362 2.60 -11.06 18.63
C SER A 362 3.23 -11.73 17.41
N ARG A 363 2.37 -12.18 16.49
CA ARG A 363 2.75 -12.71 15.18
C ARG A 363 2.63 -11.62 14.13
N TRP A 364 3.36 -11.76 13.02
CA TRP A 364 3.22 -10.88 11.86
C TRP A 364 3.84 -11.53 10.63
N ARG A 365 3.55 -10.98 9.45
CA ARG A 365 4.06 -11.47 8.18
C ARG A 365 4.40 -10.34 7.22
N THR A 366 5.33 -10.57 6.30
CA THR A 366 5.69 -9.63 5.22
C THR A 366 4.72 -9.72 4.04
N ILE A 367 4.79 -8.78 3.08
CA ILE A 367 3.87 -8.66 1.92
C ILE A 367 3.68 -9.98 1.17
N MET A 368 4.76 -10.73 0.91
CA MET A 368 4.67 -11.99 0.16
C MET A 368 4.24 -13.18 1.02
N ALA A 369 4.13 -13.05 2.34
CA ALA A 369 3.79 -14.19 3.18
C ALA A 369 2.27 -14.38 3.29
N TYR A 370 1.88 -15.64 3.29
CA TYR A 370 0.53 -16.12 3.55
C TYR A 370 0.19 -16.03 5.03
N ASP A 371 -1.10 -16.15 5.37
CA ASP A 371 -1.53 -15.98 6.76
C ASP A 371 -1.12 -17.19 7.60
N CYS A 372 -0.88 -16.92 8.87
CA CYS A 372 -0.57 -17.95 9.85
C CYS A 372 -1.86 -18.64 10.27
N SER A 373 -1.81 -19.92 10.67
CA SER A 373 -3.02 -20.65 11.08
C SER A 373 -3.73 -20.00 12.27
N ALA A 374 -2.97 -19.34 13.15
CA ALA A 374 -3.48 -18.58 14.29
C ALA A 374 -3.62 -17.07 14.01
N GLY A 375 -3.55 -16.66 12.74
CA GLY A 375 -3.56 -15.27 12.30
C GLY A 375 -2.24 -14.54 12.54
N CYS A 376 -1.76 -13.82 11.52
CA CYS A 376 -0.66 -12.89 11.65
C CYS A 376 -0.84 -11.67 10.73
N PRO A 377 -0.96 -10.44 11.29
CA PRO A 377 -1.11 -9.23 10.50
C PRO A 377 -0.03 -9.08 9.44
N ARG A 378 -0.44 -8.71 8.22
CA ARG A 378 0.46 -8.42 7.11
C ARG A 378 0.99 -7.00 7.27
N LEU A 379 2.29 -6.87 7.48
CA LEU A 379 2.98 -5.59 7.56
C LEU A 379 3.38 -5.14 6.16
N ASN A 380 3.37 -3.82 5.92
CA ASN A 380 3.83 -3.23 4.65
C ASN A 380 5.37 -3.25 4.55
N TYR A 381 5.93 -4.44 4.56
CA TYR A 381 7.36 -4.73 4.50
C TYR A 381 7.57 -5.95 3.60
N TRP A 382 8.61 -5.90 2.78
CA TRP A 382 9.20 -7.03 2.08
C TRP A 382 10.19 -7.73 3.00
N SER A 383 10.34 -9.04 2.87
CA SER A 383 11.29 -9.77 3.71
C SER A 383 12.72 -9.26 3.48
N ASN A 384 13.39 -8.94 4.58
CA ASN A 384 14.73 -8.37 4.61
C ASN A 384 15.41 -8.71 5.94
N PRO A 385 16.47 -9.56 5.95
CA PRO A 385 17.16 -9.95 7.18
C PRO A 385 17.95 -8.80 7.84
N ASN A 386 18.18 -7.69 7.13
CA ASN A 386 18.94 -6.53 7.62
C ASN A 386 18.07 -5.46 8.29
N ILE A 387 16.75 -5.64 8.32
CA ILE A 387 15.80 -4.75 8.99
C ILE A 387 15.06 -5.55 10.05
N SER A 388 14.78 -4.92 11.20
CA SER A 388 14.06 -5.56 12.29
C SER A 388 12.78 -4.81 12.63
N TYR A 389 11.74 -5.57 12.98
CA TYR A 389 10.51 -5.08 13.56
C TYR A 389 10.42 -5.60 15.00
N ASN A 390 10.33 -4.68 15.97
CA ASN A 390 10.37 -4.99 17.41
C ASN A 390 11.57 -5.88 17.82
N GLY A 391 12.75 -5.59 17.24
CA GLY A 391 14.00 -6.32 17.52
C GLY A 391 14.12 -7.68 16.84
N VAL A 392 13.13 -8.09 16.04
CA VAL A 392 13.15 -9.35 15.29
C VAL A 392 13.46 -9.07 13.82
N PRO A 393 14.49 -9.71 13.23
CA PRO A 393 14.78 -9.60 11.80
C PRO A 393 13.56 -9.95 10.94
N MET A 394 13.31 -9.15 9.91
CA MET A 394 12.18 -9.31 8.98
C MET A 394 12.47 -10.27 7.83
N GLY A 395 13.37 -11.24 8.03
CA GLY A 395 13.76 -12.19 7.00
C GLY A 395 14.89 -13.10 7.45
N ILE A 396 15.26 -14.01 6.55
CA ILE A 396 16.36 -14.97 6.73
C ILE A 396 17.20 -14.88 5.46
N ALA A 397 18.48 -14.55 5.57
CA ALA A 397 19.34 -14.29 4.40
C ALA A 397 19.40 -15.44 3.37
N SER A 398 19.25 -16.69 3.82
CA SER A 398 19.28 -17.87 2.94
C SER A 398 17.94 -18.23 2.32
N SER A 399 16.82 -17.79 2.90
CA SER A 399 15.51 -18.36 2.58
C SER A 399 14.36 -17.35 2.53
N ALA A 400 14.50 -16.13 3.04
CA ALA A 400 13.44 -15.11 3.05
C ALA A 400 14.04 -13.69 2.98
N ASP A 401 14.37 -13.25 1.78
CA ASP A 401 14.99 -11.98 1.42
C ASP A 401 14.43 -11.50 0.06
N ASN A 402 13.15 -11.15 0.04
CA ASN A 402 12.52 -10.55 -1.13
C ASN A 402 13.16 -9.22 -1.49
N GLN A 403 13.65 -8.44 -0.52
CA GLN A 403 14.35 -7.19 -0.78
C GLN A 403 15.47 -7.39 -1.79
N ARG A 404 16.32 -8.41 -1.58
CA ARG A 404 17.41 -8.72 -2.50
C ARG A 404 16.91 -9.10 -3.89
N VAL A 405 15.81 -9.85 -3.99
CA VAL A 405 15.18 -10.18 -5.28
C VAL A 405 14.75 -8.91 -6.00
N LEU A 406 13.98 -8.04 -5.32
CA LEU A 406 13.46 -6.81 -5.92
C LEU A 406 14.59 -5.87 -6.36
N VAL A 407 15.66 -5.74 -5.57
CA VAL A 407 16.82 -4.92 -5.98
C VAL A 407 17.51 -5.50 -7.21
N ASN A 408 17.62 -6.83 -7.32
CA ASN A 408 18.25 -7.47 -8.47
C ASN A 408 17.43 -7.31 -9.76
N THR A 409 16.10 -7.20 -9.65
CA THR A 409 15.20 -7.20 -10.82
C THR A 409 14.63 -5.84 -11.19
N LYS A 410 14.64 -4.85 -10.29
CA LYS A 410 13.97 -3.55 -10.53
C LYS A 410 14.48 -2.81 -11.76
N ALA A 411 15.78 -2.87 -12.05
CA ALA A 411 16.38 -2.22 -13.21
C ALA A 411 15.91 -2.87 -14.52
N THR A 412 15.74 -4.19 -14.52
CA THR A 412 15.23 -4.94 -15.67
C THR A 412 13.78 -4.57 -15.95
N ILE A 413 12.91 -4.53 -14.93
CA ILE A 413 11.51 -4.15 -15.14
C ILE A 413 11.38 -2.70 -15.57
N ALA A 414 12.11 -1.79 -14.93
CA ALA A 414 12.11 -0.36 -15.28
C ALA A 414 12.65 -0.05 -16.69
N ALA A 415 13.09 -1.06 -17.43
CA ALA A 415 13.59 -0.95 -18.81
C ALA A 415 12.69 -1.69 -19.81
N PHE A 416 11.46 -2.06 -19.43
CA PHE A 416 10.53 -2.71 -20.35
C PHE A 416 9.95 -1.74 -21.37
N ARG A 417 9.87 -0.43 -21.08
CA ARG A 417 9.42 0.58 -22.05
C ARG A 417 10.28 1.85 -22.09
#